data_AF-A0A959D6Y2-F1
#
_entry.id   AF-A0A959D6Y2-F1
#
_cell.length_a   1.000
_cell.length_b   1.000
_cell.length_c   1.000
_cell.angle_alpha   90.00
_cell.angle_beta   90.00
_cell.angle_gamma   90.00
#
_symmetry.space_group_name_H-M   'P 1'
#
loop_
_entity.id
_entity.type
_entity.pdbx_description
1 polymer ?
#
loop_
_entity_poly.entity_id
_entity_poly.type
_entity_poly.pdbx_seq_one_letter_code
_entity_poly.pdbx_strand_id
1 'polypeptide(L)' 'MSKKETKSLSLALQGGGSHGAVTWGVLDRLLEEENLDLEGFSGTSAGAMNATLLAYGLHVEGRDKARELLHEFW' A
#
# COMPACT_ATOMS: atom_id res chain seq x y z
N MET A 1 21.28 -3.66 -18.36
CA MET A 1 20.89 -3.01 -17.09
C MET A 1 20.82 -4.10 -16.03
N SER A 2 21.48 -3.94 -14.88
CA SER A 2 21.41 -4.93 -13.80
C SER A 2 19.97 -5.03 -13.31
N LYS A 3 19.42 -6.24 -13.19
CA LYS A 3 18.10 -6.48 -12.63
C LYS A 3 18.16 -6.05 -11.15
N LYS A 4 17.41 -5.01 -10.76
CA LYS A 4 17.32 -4.62 -9.35
C LYS A 4 16.83 -5.83 -8.55
N GLU A 5 17.51 -6.14 -7.45
CA GLU A 5 17.05 -7.19 -6.53
C GLU A 5 15.68 -6.81 -5.95
N THR A 6 14.78 -7.79 -5.91
CA THR A 6 13.49 -7.65 -5.25
C THR A 6 13.70 -7.57 -3.74
N LYS A 7 13.12 -6.56 -3.10
CA LYS A 7 13.22 -6.36 -1.64
C LYS A 7 11.85 -6.57 -1.01
N SER A 8 11.79 -7.44 -0.02
CA SER A 8 10.58 -7.58 0.79
C SER A 8 10.45 -6.40 1.77
N LEU A 9 9.23 -5.90 1.92
CA LEU A 9 8.89 -4.76 2.75
C LEU A 9 7.57 -5.01 3.50
N SER A 10 7.63 -4.93 4.83
CA SER A 10 6.46 -4.87 5.70
C SER A 10 6.18 -3.42 6.12
N LEU A 11 4.91 -3.04 6.15
CA LEU A 11 4.46 -1.66 6.41
C LEU A 11 3.62 -1.58 7.70
N ALA A 12 4.01 -0.67 8.60
CA ALA A 12 3.22 -0.29 9.77
C ALA A 12 2.60 1.10 9.55
N LEU A 13 1.29 1.14 9.38
CA LEU A 13 0.55 2.33 8.97
C LEU A 13 -0.09 3.01 10.19
N GLN A 14 0.42 4.17 10.54
CA GLN A 14 -0.10 4.96 11.64
C GLN A 14 -1.52 5.47 11.34
N GLY A 15 -2.38 5.50 12.36
CA GLY A 15 -3.65 6.24 12.29
C GLY A 15 -3.46 7.76 12.27
N GLY A 16 -4.49 8.47 11.84
CA GLY A 16 -4.45 9.94 11.78
C GLY A 16 -5.72 10.60 11.25
N GLY A 17 -6.85 9.88 11.18
CA GLY A 17 -8.07 10.37 10.55
C GLY A 17 -7.84 10.71 9.08
N SER A 18 -8.30 11.89 8.65
CA SER A 18 -8.15 12.37 7.27
C SER A 18 -6.70 12.52 6.82
N HIS A 19 -5.72 12.65 7.74
CA HIS A 19 -4.31 12.66 7.37
C HIS A 19 -3.82 11.34 6.78
N GLY A 20 -4.62 10.25 6.88
CA GLY A 20 -4.33 9.00 6.19
C GLY A 20 -4.27 9.12 4.66
N ALA A 21 -4.81 10.20 4.07
CA ALA A 21 -4.63 10.51 2.64
C ALA A 21 -3.16 10.73 2.26
N VAL A 22 -2.34 11.25 3.17
CA VAL A 22 -0.89 11.38 2.94
C VAL A 22 -0.24 10.01 2.87
N THR A 23 -0.61 9.10 3.79
CA THR A 23 -0.15 7.71 3.75
C THR A 23 -0.57 7.02 2.46
N TRP A 24 -1.79 7.26 1.97
CA TRP A 24 -2.24 6.74 0.66
C TRP A 24 -1.31 7.16 -0.48
N GLY A 25 -0.98 8.44 -0.62
CA GLY A 25 -0.08 8.90 -1.68
C GLY A 25 1.30 8.24 -1.62
N VAL A 26 1.80 7.92 -0.41
CA VAL A 26 3.03 7.14 -0.24
C VAL A 26 2.85 5.70 -0.71
N LEU A 27 1.74 5.05 -0.35
CA LEU A 27 1.43 3.68 -0.78
C LEU A 27 1.28 3.58 -2.30
N ASP A 28 0.61 4.55 -2.92
CA ASP A 28 0.45 4.63 -4.37
C ASP A 28 1.82 4.66 -5.08
N ARG A 29 2.75 5.47 -4.56
CA ARG A 29 4.12 5.52 -5.07
C ARG A 29 4.90 4.22 -4.85
N LEU A 30 4.74 3.55 -3.69
CA LEU A 30 5.38 2.26 -3.43
C LEU A 30 4.84 1.16 -4.35
N LEU A 31 3.55 1.20 -4.69
CA LEU A 31 2.92 0.27 -5.62
C LEU A 31 3.46 0.40 -7.05
N GLU A 32 4.05 1.54 -7.43
CA GLU A 32 4.74 1.71 -8.72
C GLU A 32 6.12 1.04 -8.77
N GLU A 33 6.74 0.75 -7.61
CA GLU A 33 8.06 0.08 -7.58
C GLU A 33 7.90 -1.44 -7.71
N GLU A 34 8.09 -1.96 -8.92
CA GLU A 34 8.00 -3.41 -9.21
C GLU A 34 9.04 -4.26 -8.47
N ASN A 35 10.15 -3.66 -8.02
CA ASN A 35 11.19 -4.37 -7.27
C ASN A 35 10.97 -4.37 -5.74
N LEU A 36 9.81 -3.91 -5.26
CA LEU A 36 9.40 -4.03 -3.86
C LEU A 36 8.33 -5.09 -3.73
N ASP A 37 8.55 -6.10 -2.89
CA ASP A 37 7.51 -7.06 -2.53
C ASP A 37 6.85 -6.64 -1.22
N LEU A 38 5.56 -6.30 -1.25
CA LEU A 38 4.84 -5.79 -0.09
C LEU A 38 4.21 -6.97 0.66
N GLU A 39 4.95 -7.58 1.58
CA GLU A 39 4.58 -8.88 2.17
C GLU A 39 3.66 -8.77 3.40
N GLY A 40 3.67 -7.63 4.09
CA GLY A 40 3.08 -7.52 5.43
C GLY A 40 2.54 -6.14 5.74
N PHE A 41 1.38 -6.09 6.39
CA PHE A 41 0.69 -4.86 6.71
C PHE A 41 0.16 -4.88 8.14
N SER A 42 0.36 -3.79 8.86
CA SER A 42 -0.30 -3.51 10.14
C SER A 42 -0.78 -2.07 10.12
N GLY A 43 -1.88 -1.77 10.80
CA GLY A 43 -2.35 -0.39 10.90
C GLY A 43 -3.42 -0.17 11.95
N THR A 44 -3.61 1.09 12.34
CA THR A 44 -4.64 1.52 13.30
C THR A 44 -5.50 2.64 12.71
N SER A 45 -6.81 2.63 12.97
CA SER A 45 -7.75 3.65 12.47
C SER A 45 -7.64 3.86 10.95
N ALA A 46 -7.40 5.08 10.46
CA ALA A 46 -7.17 5.34 9.02
C ALA A 46 -6.03 4.51 8.41
N GLY A 47 -4.98 4.21 9.18
CA GLY A 47 -3.90 3.31 8.76
C GLY A 47 -4.39 1.87 8.59
N ALA A 48 -5.34 1.41 9.40
CA ALA A 48 -5.96 0.10 9.23
C ALA A 48 -6.78 0.04 7.93
N MET A 49 -7.55 1.09 7.62
CA MET A 49 -8.29 1.18 6.35
C MET A 49 -7.35 1.08 5.14
N ASN A 50 -6.26 1.85 5.15
CA ASN A 50 -5.22 1.77 4.12
C ASN A 50 -4.61 0.37 4.00
N ALA A 51 -4.25 -0.24 5.13
CA ALA A 51 -3.67 -1.59 5.16
C ALA A 51 -4.64 -2.63 4.58
N THR A 52 -5.92 -2.56 4.94
CA THR A 52 -6.95 -3.50 4.46
C THR A 52 -7.18 -3.36 2.96
N LEU A 53 -7.36 -2.14 2.44
CA LEU A 53 -7.58 -1.91 1.01
C LEU A 53 -6.36 -2.31 0.17
N LEU A 54 -5.16 -1.96 0.65
CA LEU A 54 -3.90 -2.36 0.02
C LEU A 54 -3.77 -3.89 -0.05
N ALA A 55 -3.92 -4.57 1.09
CA ALA A 55 -3.80 -6.02 1.16
C ALA A 55 -4.86 -6.72 0.30
N TYR A 56 -6.10 -6.25 0.34
CA TYR A 56 -7.20 -6.81 -0.44
C TYR A 56 -6.99 -6.60 -1.95
N GLY A 57 -6.64 -5.39 -2.39
CA GLY A 57 -6.38 -5.10 -3.79
C GLY A 57 -5.22 -5.94 -4.34
N LEU A 58 -4.12 -6.03 -3.58
CA LEU A 58 -2.98 -6.88 -3.91
C LEU A 58 -3.37 -8.36 -4.02
N HIS A 59 -4.28 -8.84 -3.18
CA HIS A 59 -4.75 -10.23 -3.21
C HIS A 59 -5.64 -10.55 -4.41
N VAL A 60 -6.55 -9.64 -4.78
CA VAL A 60 -7.56 -9.91 -5.80
C VAL A 60 -7.00 -9.75 -7.21
N GLU A 61 -6.38 -8.61 -7.50
CA GLU A 61 -5.95 -8.24 -8.86
C GLU A 61 -4.57 -7.54 -8.88
N GLY A 62 -3.85 -7.58 -7.76
CA GLY A 62 -2.49 -7.05 -7.66
C GLY A 62 -2.45 -5.53 -7.50
N ARG A 63 -1.40 -4.92 -8.03
CA ARG A 63 -1.03 -3.52 -7.75
C ARG A 63 -2.07 -2.53 -8.28
N ASP A 64 -2.54 -2.73 -9.50
CA ASP A 64 -3.50 -1.81 -10.13
C ASP A 64 -4.80 -1.74 -9.33
N LYS A 65 -5.29 -2.88 -8.84
CA LYS A 65 -6.49 -2.92 -8.00
C LYS A 65 -6.27 -2.29 -6.63
N ALA A 66 -5.10 -2.51 -6.03
CA ALA A 66 -4.75 -1.82 -4.78
C ALA A 66 -4.73 -0.30 -4.93
N ARG A 67 -4.18 0.22 -6.04
CA ARG A 67 -4.19 1.66 -6.33
C ARG A 67 -5.60 2.18 -6.55
N GLU A 68 -6.40 1.48 -7.35
CA GLU A 68 -7.81 1.82 -7.63
C GLU A 68 -8.62 1.94 -6.33
N LEU A 69 -8.58 0.92 -5.48
CA LEU A 69 -9.35 0.90 -4.23
C LEU A 69 -8.91 1.97 -3.23
N LEU A 70 -7.60 2.23 -3.13
CA LEU A 70 -7.10 3.30 -2.30
C LEU A 70 -7.53 4.68 -2.84
N HIS A 71 -7.52 4.88 -4.16
CA HIS A 71 -7.98 6.12 -4.80
C HIS A 71 -9.50 6.30 -4.68
N GLU A 72 -10.30 5.24 -4.67
CA GLU A 72 -11.75 5.34 -4.48
C GLU A 72 -12.10 5.74 -3.02
N PHE A 73 -11.31 5.29 -2.05
CA PHE A 73 -11.56 5.53 -0.64
C PHE A 73 -11.23 6.97 -0.18
N TRP A 74 -10.20 7.61 -0.76
CA TRP A 74 -9.70 8.94 -0.36
C TRP A 74 -10.19 10.07 -1.27
#